data_AF-A0A8H9T955-F1
#
_entry.id   AF-A0A8H9T955-F1
#
_cell.length_a   1.000
_cell.length_b   1.000
_cell.length_c   1.000
_cell.angle_alpha   90.00
_cell.angle_beta   90.00
_cell.angle_gamma   90.00
#
_symmetry.space_group_name_H-M   'P 1'
#
loop_
_entity.id
_entity.type
_entity.pdbx_description
1 polymer ?
#
loop_
_entity_poly.entity_id
_entity_poly.type
_entity_poly.pdbx_seq_one_letter_code
_entity_poly.pdbx_strand_id
1 'polypeptide(L)'
;MITTVKKLLTRLTLLAKDKKAWLALVAGLVLTFGYAPFEIWPIVFISLGAIIFCVNPNNTGKAQAKTAAKYGFIFGLGWFGAGISWVHVSIATFGGMPLIASLSLMA
;
A
#
# COMPACT_ATOMS: atom_id res chain seq x y z
N MET A 1 10.26 -18.72 -20.78
CA MET A 1 10.29 -17.28 -20.41
C MET A 1 8.95 -16.57 -20.67
N ILE A 2 8.34 -16.73 -21.85
CA ILE A 2 7.08 -16.04 -22.24
C ILE A 2 5.87 -16.40 -21.35
N THR A 3 5.76 -17.64 -20.88
CA THR A 3 4.64 -18.11 -20.04
C THR A 3 4.63 -17.49 -18.64
N THR A 4 5.81 -17.24 -18.07
CA THR A 4 5.97 -16.59 -16.76
C THR A 4 5.55 -15.13 -16.81
N VAL A 5 5.92 -14.43 -17.89
CA VAL A 5 5.55 -13.02 -18.12
C VAL A 5 4.03 -12.89 -18.28
N LYS A 6 3.41 -13.73 -19.12
CA LYS A 6 1.94 -13.72 -19.27
C LYS A 6 1.22 -13.97 -17.94
N LYS A 7 1.68 -14.95 -17.16
CA LYS A 7 1.11 -15.26 -15.84
C LYS A 7 1.24 -14.09 -14.86
N LEU A 8 2.38 -13.40 -14.85
CA LEU A 8 2.59 -12.21 -14.03
C LEU A 8 1.63 -11.08 -14.45
N LEU A 9 1.53 -10.80 -15.74
CA LEU A 9 0.62 -9.77 -16.26
C LEU A 9 -0.83 -10.06 -15.88
N THR A 10 -1.29 -11.31 -15.98
CA THR A 10 -2.64 -11.70 -15.54
C THR A 10 -2.84 -11.48 -14.03
N ARG A 11 -1.83 -11.75 -13.20
CA ARG A 11 -1.93 -11.50 -11.75
C ARG A 11 -2.00 -10.01 -11.44
N LEU A 12 -1.25 -9.19 -12.16
CA LEU A 12 -1.29 -7.73 -12.03
C LEU A 12 -2.62 -7.14 -12.50
N THR A 13 -3.18 -7.61 -13.61
CA THR A 13 -4.51 -7.14 -14.07
C THR A 13 -5.62 -7.56 -13.11
N LEU A 14 -5.55 -8.77 -12.56
CA LEU A 14 -6.48 -9.21 -11.51
C LEU A 14 -6.36 -8.37 -10.23
N LEU A 15 -5.14 -7.97 -9.88
CA LEU A 15 -4.90 -7.08 -8.75
C LEU A 15 -5.50 -5.69 -9.00
N ALA A 16 -5.27 -5.13 -10.19
CA ALA A 16 -5.80 -3.82 -10.58
C ALA A 16 -7.34 -3.81 -10.65
N LYS A 17 -7.99 -4.96 -10.88
CA LYS A 17 -9.45 -5.09 -10.89
C LYS A 17 -10.06 -5.34 -9.50
N ASP A 18 -9.24 -5.64 -8.50
CA ASP A 18 -9.70 -5.93 -7.13
C ASP A 18 -10.10 -4.65 -6.39
N LYS A 19 -11.41 -4.47 -6.18
CA LYS A 19 -11.96 -3.29 -5.47
C LYS A 19 -11.42 -3.15 -4.04
N LYS A 20 -11.14 -4.26 -3.35
CA LYS A 20 -10.60 -4.24 -1.99
C LYS A 20 -9.14 -3.81 -1.97
N ALA A 21 -8.39 -4.10 -3.02
CA ALA A 21 -7.02 -3.63 -3.16
C ALA A 21 -6.99 -2.10 -3.27
N TRP A 22 -7.88 -1.51 -4.09
CA TRP A 22 -8.02 -0.06 -4.17
C TRP A 22 -8.48 0.57 -2.85
N LEU A 23 -9.45 -0.07 -2.17
CA LEU A 23 -9.89 0.41 -0.85
C LEU A 23 -8.74 0.42 0.16
N ALA A 24 -7.92 -0.65 0.21
CA ALA A 24 -6.75 -0.72 1.07
C ALA A 24 -5.72 0.38 0.73
N LEU A 25 -5.46 0.61 -0.56
CA LEU A 25 -4.53 1.65 -1.01
C LEU A 25 -5.00 3.05 -0.59
N VAL A 26 -6.27 3.36 -0.84
CA VAL A 26 -6.86 4.67 -0.46
C VAL A 26 -6.91 4.82 1.06
N ALA A 27 -7.25 3.77 1.81
CA ALA A 27 -7.24 3.82 3.26
C ALA A 27 -5.84 4.12 3.84
N GLY A 28 -4.79 3.58 3.21
CA GLY A 28 -3.40 3.90 3.54
C GLY A 28 -3.03 5.34 3.22
N LEU A 29 -3.37 5.82 2.01
CA LEU A 29 -3.15 7.23 1.63
C LEU A 29 -3.83 8.21 2.59
N VAL A 30 -5.09 7.92 2.93
CA VAL A 30 -5.92 8.77 3.79
C VAL A 30 -5.39 8.77 5.23
N LEU A 31 -4.79 7.67 5.70
CA LEU A 31 -4.20 7.59 7.04
C LEU A 31 -3.17 8.71 7.31
N THR A 32 -2.47 9.20 6.27
CA THR A 32 -1.51 10.32 6.37
C THR A 32 -2.13 11.59 6.96
N PHE A 33 -3.42 11.86 6.69
CA PHE A 33 -4.12 13.04 7.23
C PHE A 33 -4.44 12.93 8.73
N GLY A 34 -4.25 11.76 9.33
CA GLY A 34 -4.34 11.58 10.78
C GLY A 34 -3.14 12.13 11.55
N TYR A 35 -2.01 12.38 10.86
CA TYR A 35 -0.79 12.91 11.45
C TYR A 35 -0.66 14.42 11.21
N ALA A 36 0.32 15.04 11.88
CA ALA A 36 0.71 16.41 11.57
C ALA A 36 1.09 16.53 10.09
N PRO A 37 0.77 17.66 9.42
CA PRO A 37 0.19 18.91 9.96
C PRO A 37 -1.35 18.94 9.98
N PHE A 38 -2.04 17.86 9.59
CA PHE A 38 -3.49 17.87 9.40
C PHE A 38 -4.29 17.50 10.66
N GLU A 39 -3.74 16.61 11.48
CA GLU A 39 -4.26 16.25 12.82
C GLU A 39 -5.73 15.79 12.85
N ILE A 40 -6.24 15.25 11.74
CA ILE A 40 -7.61 14.75 11.65
C ILE A 40 -7.68 13.35 12.28
N TRP A 41 -7.55 13.28 13.60
CA TRP A 41 -7.43 12.03 14.36
C TRP A 41 -8.52 10.97 14.09
N PRO A 42 -9.80 11.29 13.77
CA PRO A 42 -10.81 10.25 13.51
C PRO A 42 -10.51 9.40 12.27
N ILE A 43 -9.73 9.94 11.32
CA ILE A 43 -9.34 9.23 10.10
C ILE A 43 -8.57 7.96 10.40
N VAL A 44 -7.79 7.92 11.49
CA VAL A 44 -7.02 6.73 11.89
C VAL A 44 -7.95 5.54 12.10
N PHE A 45 -9.06 5.74 12.80
CA PHE A 45 -10.05 4.68 13.05
C PHE A 45 -10.76 4.24 11.78
N ILE A 46 -11.07 5.19 10.88
CA ILE A 46 -11.70 4.90 9.58
C ILE A 46 -10.76 4.05 8.70
N SER A 47 -9.48 4.43 8.61
CA SER A 47 -8.47 3.70 7.86
C SER A 47 -8.23 2.30 8.41
N LEU A 48 -8.19 2.14 9.74
CA LEU A 48 -8.10 0.82 10.39
C LEU A 48 -9.35 -0.04 10.13
N GLY A 49 -10.54 0.54 10.19
CA GLY A 49 -11.78 -0.17 9.86
C GLY A 49 -11.79 -0.64 8.40
N ALA A 50 -11.35 0.22 7.47
CA ALA A 50 -11.31 -0.08 6.05
C ALA A 50 -10.35 -1.23 5.70
N ILE A 51 -9.16 -1.28 6.31
CA ILE A 51 -8.22 -2.39 6.06
C ILE A 51 -8.71 -3.71 6.67
N ILE A 52 -9.30 -3.68 7.87
CA ILE A 52 -9.89 -4.87 8.50
C ILE A 52 -11.04 -5.40 7.62
N PHE A 53 -11.88 -4.53 7.07
CA PHE A 53 -12.95 -4.91 6.14
C PHE A 53 -12.45 -5.57 4.85
N CYS A 54 -11.23 -5.26 4.40
CA CYS A 54 -10.65 -5.89 3.22
C CYS A 54 -10.34 -7.38 3.45
N VAL A 55 -10.02 -7.76 4.70
CA VAL A 55 -9.72 -9.15 5.06
C VAL A 55 -11.02 -9.94 5.19
N ASN A 56 -11.14 -11.05 4.44
CA ASN A 56 -12.33 -11.91 4.51
C ASN A 56 -12.29 -12.75 5.81
N PRO A 57 -13.26 -12.59 6.73
CA PRO A 57 -13.29 -13.33 7.99
C PRO A 57 -13.56 -14.83 7.79
N ASN A 58 -14.14 -15.23 6.66
CA ASN A 58 -14.46 -16.63 6.37
C ASN A 58 -13.23 -17.46 5.92
N ASN A 59 -12.12 -16.80 5.59
CA ASN A 59 -10.89 -17.50 5.24
C ASN A 59 -10.15 -17.89 6.51
N THR A 60 -9.63 -19.11 6.58
CA THR A 60 -8.81 -19.60 7.70
C THR A 60 -7.45 -20.10 7.22
N GLY A 61 -6.47 -20.15 8.15
CA GLY A 61 -5.14 -20.70 7.91
C GLY A 61 -4.32 -19.95 6.86
N LYS A 62 -3.59 -20.70 6.00
CA LYS A 62 -2.63 -20.12 5.02
C LYS A 62 -3.30 -19.18 4.00
N ALA A 63 -4.55 -19.43 3.65
CA ALA A 63 -5.29 -18.60 2.68
C ALA A 63 -5.63 -17.22 3.27
N GLN A 64 -5.99 -17.18 4.56
CA GLN A 64 -6.22 -15.94 5.30
C GLN A 64 -4.94 -15.11 5.40
N ALA A 65 -3.84 -15.73 5.84
CA ALA A 65 -2.55 -15.06 6.00
C ALA A 65 -2.05 -14.43 4.69
N LYS A 66 -2.15 -15.13 3.55
CA LYS A 66 -1.79 -14.58 2.23
C LYS A 66 -2.65 -13.39 1.84
N THR A 67 -3.95 -13.45 2.11
CA THR A 67 -4.89 -12.38 1.76
C THR A 67 -4.66 -11.14 2.64
N ALA A 68 -4.44 -11.34 3.94
CA ALA A 68 -4.11 -10.28 4.87
C ALA A 68 -2.77 -9.61 4.53
N ALA A 69 -1.73 -10.40 4.23
CA ALA A 69 -0.44 -9.87 3.79
C ALA A 69 -0.56 -9.05 2.49
N LYS A 70 -1.34 -9.53 1.52
CA LYS A 70 -1.60 -8.81 0.27
C LYS A 70 -2.23 -7.43 0.52
N TYR A 71 -3.34 -7.36 1.25
CA TYR A 71 -4.01 -6.07 1.50
C TYR A 71 -3.23 -5.19 2.46
N GLY A 72 -2.55 -5.78 3.46
CA GLY A 72 -1.62 -5.09 4.36
C GLY A 72 -0.49 -4.41 3.61
N PHE A 73 0.13 -5.11 2.66
CA PHE A 73 1.18 -4.55 1.82
C PHE A 73 0.67 -3.38 0.98
N ILE A 74 -0.50 -3.51 0.33
CA ILE A 74 -1.08 -2.46 -0.50
C ILE A 74 -1.48 -1.23 0.33
N PHE A 75 -2.02 -1.45 1.53
CA PHE A 75 -2.28 -0.37 2.49
C PHE A 75 -0.99 0.35 2.90
N GLY A 76 0.06 -0.43 3.22
CA GLY A 76 1.38 0.08 3.50
C GLY A 76 1.90 0.95 2.35
N LEU A 77 1.87 0.45 1.11
CA LEU A 77 2.28 1.21 -0.07
C LEU A 77 1.58 2.58 -0.17
N GLY A 78 0.27 2.64 0.09
CA GLY A 78 -0.46 3.90 0.13
C GLY A 78 0.03 4.82 1.26
N TRP A 79 0.15 4.28 2.47
CA TRP A 79 0.55 5.06 3.65
C TRP A 79 2.00 5.56 3.57
N PHE A 80 2.95 4.68 3.27
CA PHE A 80 4.37 5.04 3.09
C PHE A 80 4.56 5.98 1.90
N GLY A 81 3.88 5.70 0.78
CA GLY A 81 3.95 6.52 -0.42
C GLY A 81 3.47 7.96 -0.22
N ALA A 82 2.43 8.20 0.58
CA ALA A 82 1.98 9.55 0.91
C ALA A 82 2.68 10.14 2.14
N GLY A 83 2.67 9.41 3.26
CA GLY A 83 3.10 9.89 4.57
C GLY A 83 4.61 9.99 4.76
N ILE A 84 5.40 9.23 3.99
CA ILE A 84 6.86 9.27 4.04
C ILE A 84 7.46 9.87 2.76
N SER A 85 6.64 10.34 1.82
CA SER A 85 7.08 11.00 0.58
C SER A 85 8.14 12.09 0.78
N TRP A 86 8.14 12.78 1.92
CA TRP A 86 9.13 13.80 2.26
C TRP A 86 10.57 13.26 2.36
N VAL A 87 10.77 11.99 2.72
CA VAL A 87 12.10 11.36 2.78
C VAL A 87 12.77 11.31 1.40
N HIS A 88 11.99 11.41 0.31
CA HIS A 88 12.51 11.49 -1.06
C HIS A 88 13.41 12.72 -1.21
N VAL A 89 13.02 13.85 -0.59
CA VAL A 89 13.79 15.09 -0.63
C VAL A 89 15.16 14.86 0.00
N SER A 90 15.22 14.17 1.13
CA SER A 90 16.49 13.82 1.79
C SER A 90 17.36 12.92 0.90
N ILE A 91 16.79 11.90 0.26
CA ILE A 91 17.54 10.99 -0.62
C ILE A 91 18.03 11.72 -1.87
N ALA A 92 17.21 12.59 -2.47
CA ALA A 92 17.59 13.36 -3.64
C ALA A 92 18.71 14.37 -3.33
N THR A 93 18.65 15.02 -2.16
CA THR A 93 19.64 16.04 -1.76
C THR A 93 20.96 15.42 -1.28
N PHE A 94 20.92 14.32 -0.51
CA PHE A 94 22.12 13.75 0.13
C PHE A 94 22.61 12.43 -0.49
N GLY A 95 21.79 11.74 -1.29
CA GLY A 95 22.09 10.40 -1.80
C GLY A 95 22.77 10.37 -3.17
N GLY A 96 22.67 11.42 -3.99
CA GLY A 96 23.26 11.47 -5.34
C GLY A 96 22.77 10.38 -6.30
N MET A 97 21.64 9.72 -5.98
CA MET A 97 21.10 8.59 -6.73
C MET A 97 19.97 8.99 -7.70
N PRO A 98 19.74 8.24 -8.80
CA PRO A 98 18.63 8.47 -9.71
C PRO A 98 17.26 8.34 -9.02
N LEU A 99 16.29 9.15 -9.46
CA LEU A 99 14.93 9.27 -8.88
C LEU A 99 14.17 7.93 -8.75
N ILE A 100 14.42 6.98 -9.65
CA ILE A 100 13.79 5.65 -9.62
C ILE A 100 14.30 4.80 -8.45
N ALA A 101 15.60 4.91 -8.11
CA ALA A 101 16.18 4.17 -7.00
C ALA A 101 15.66 4.70 -5.64
N SER A 102 15.54 6.03 -5.50
CA SER A 102 15.00 6.65 -4.29
C SER A 102 13.55 6.24 -4.04
N LEU A 103 12.69 6.30 -5.07
CA LEU A 103 11.29 5.91 -4.97
C LEU A 103 11.10 4.43 -4.62
N SER A 104 11.95 3.55 -5.16
CA SER A 104 11.89 2.11 -4.87
C SER A 104 12.23 1.72 -3.44
N LEU A 105 12.97 2.58 -2.72
CA LEU A 105 13.31 2.36 -1.31
C LEU A 105 12.22 2.82 -0.34
N MET A 106 11.29 3.65 -0.80
CA MET A 106 10.23 4.22 0.04
C MET A 106 8.95 3.38 0.12
N ALA A 107 8.85 2.34 -0.72
CA ALA A 107 7.64 1.56 -0.97
C ALA A 107 7.93 0.06 -0.84
#